data_AF-A0A1W9QEA0-F1
#
_entry.id   AF-A0A1W9QEA0-F1
#
_cell.length_a   1.000
_cell.length_b   1.000
_cell.length_c   1.000
_cell.angle_alpha   90.00
_cell.angle_beta   90.00
_cell.angle_gamma   90.00
#
_symmetry.space_group_name_H-M   'P 1'
#
loop_
_entity.id
_entity.type
_entity.pdbx_description
1 polymer ?
#
loop_
_entity_poly.entity_id
_entity_poly.type
_entity_poly.pdbx_seq_one_letter_code
_entity_poly.pdbx_strand_id
1 'polypeptide(L)'
;MDGEACADQMAEYDAGVNQAHAGAIAKICQPGGAQNECPGYSSNAQVIGLCLQQMWDEGPPPVEPCEGECFQTYGHFINMTDLSMKRVACGFYTTASGKVWAVQNFTR
;
A
#
# COMPACT_ATOMS: atom_id res chain seq x y z
N MET A 1 -16.49 -5.70 -8.37
CA MET A 1 -15.90 -6.32 -7.17
C MET A 1 -15.02 -5.26 -6.54
N ASP A 2 -15.07 -5.16 -5.22
CA ASP A 2 -14.55 -3.98 -4.50
C ASP A 2 -13.00 -3.96 -4.43
N GLY A 3 -12.34 -5.12 -4.62
CA GLY A 3 -10.88 -5.26 -4.83
C GLY A 3 -10.10 -5.72 -3.59
N GLU A 4 -10.76 -5.78 -2.43
CA GLU A 4 -10.18 -6.07 -1.12
C GLU A 4 -9.68 -7.50 -1.04
N ALA A 5 -10.41 -8.46 -1.63
CA ALA A 5 -9.94 -9.85 -1.67
C ALA A 5 -8.62 -10.01 -2.44
N CYS A 6 -8.34 -9.13 -3.42
CA CYS A 6 -7.05 -9.10 -4.11
C CYS A 6 -5.99 -8.38 -3.25
N ALA A 7 -6.36 -7.31 -2.55
CA ALA A 7 -5.47 -6.65 -1.60
C ALA A 7 -5.08 -7.57 -0.43
N ASP A 8 -5.98 -8.40 0.09
CA ASP A 8 -5.71 -9.41 1.12
C ASP A 8 -4.70 -10.45 0.63
N GLN A 9 -4.90 -10.97 -0.59
CA GLN A 9 -3.97 -11.92 -1.21
C GLN A 9 -2.59 -11.32 -1.44
N MET A 10 -2.52 -10.05 -1.86
CA MET A 10 -1.25 -9.34 -2.00
C MET A 10 -0.58 -9.18 -0.64
N ALA A 11 -1.29 -8.71 0.39
CA ALA A 11 -0.73 -8.58 1.74
C ALA A 11 -0.23 -9.91 2.31
N GLU A 12 -0.93 -11.02 2.06
CA GLU A 12 -0.47 -12.37 2.43
C GLU A 12 0.79 -12.77 1.65
N TYR A 13 0.81 -12.55 0.34
CA TYR A 13 1.95 -12.88 -0.49
C TYR A 13 3.19 -12.07 -0.10
N ASP A 14 3.04 -10.75 0.07
CA ASP A 14 4.07 -9.80 0.46
C ASP A 14 4.69 -10.19 1.80
N ALA A 15 3.84 -10.57 2.77
CA ALA A 15 4.28 -11.10 4.06
C ALA A 15 5.01 -12.44 3.92
N GLY A 16 4.53 -13.33 3.06
CA GLY A 16 5.08 -14.67 2.85
C GLY A 16 6.49 -14.64 2.23
N VAL A 17 6.77 -13.66 1.37
CA VAL A 17 8.10 -13.44 0.81
C VAL A 17 8.91 -12.35 1.53
N ASN A 18 8.31 -11.72 2.54
CA ASN A 18 8.88 -10.62 3.32
C ASN A 18 9.40 -9.47 2.44
N GLN A 19 8.60 -9.06 1.45
CA GLN A 19 8.93 -8.01 0.50
C GLN A 19 7.66 -7.24 0.14
N ALA A 20 7.67 -5.92 0.35
CA ALA A 20 6.57 -5.05 -0.05
C ALA A 20 6.39 -5.06 -1.58
N HIS A 21 5.13 -4.98 -2.02
CA HIS A 21 4.66 -4.94 -3.39
C HIS A 21 4.96 -6.20 -4.22
N ALA A 22 5.44 -7.28 -3.60
CA ALA A 22 5.80 -8.50 -4.32
C ALA A 22 4.60 -9.13 -5.04
N GLY A 23 3.41 -9.14 -4.44
CA GLY A 23 2.17 -9.63 -5.03
C GLY A 23 1.70 -8.77 -6.20
N ALA A 24 1.89 -7.45 -6.12
CA ALA A 24 1.63 -6.54 -7.22
C ALA A 24 2.59 -6.77 -8.40
N ILE A 25 3.89 -6.91 -8.12
CA ILE A 25 4.95 -7.18 -9.11
C ILE A 25 4.72 -8.56 -9.77
N ALA A 26 4.39 -9.57 -8.97
CA ALA A 26 4.10 -10.93 -9.44
C ALA A 26 2.73 -11.05 -10.13
N LYS A 27 1.89 -10.01 -10.06
CA LYS A 27 0.55 -9.94 -10.69
C LYS A 27 -0.33 -11.13 -10.30
N ILE A 28 -0.28 -11.54 -9.02
CA ILE A 28 -1.03 -12.70 -8.51
C ILE A 28 -2.56 -12.51 -8.63
N CYS A 29 -2.99 -11.27 -8.67
CA CYS A 29 -4.30 -10.81 -9.11
C CYS A 29 -4.11 -9.46 -9.81
N GLN A 30 -5.16 -8.87 -10.38
CA GLN A 30 -5.04 -7.60 -11.12
C GLN A 30 -4.78 -6.45 -10.14
N PRO A 31 -3.55 -5.91 -10.07
CA PRO A 31 -3.29 -4.76 -9.21
C PRO A 31 -4.01 -3.52 -9.75
N GLY A 32 -4.23 -2.55 -8.88
CA GLY A 32 -4.79 -1.27 -9.29
C GLY A 32 -3.80 -0.42 -10.12
N GLY A 33 -4.12 0.86 -10.29
CA GLY A 33 -3.23 1.84 -10.92
C GLY A 33 -2.03 2.23 -10.04
N ALA A 34 -2.20 2.23 -8.72
CA ALA A 34 -1.14 2.49 -7.75
C ALA A 34 -1.36 1.66 -6.47
N GLN A 35 -0.30 1.54 -5.65
CA GLN A 35 -0.36 0.78 -4.40
C GLN A 35 0.47 1.44 -3.31
N ASN A 36 -0.06 1.45 -2.08
CA ASN A 36 0.69 1.73 -0.86
C ASN A 36 0.65 0.50 0.06
N GLU A 37 1.64 0.35 0.94
CA GLU A 37 1.71 -0.82 1.82
C GLU A 37 2.35 -0.55 3.20
N CYS A 38 1.82 -1.24 4.21
CA CYS A 38 2.25 -1.20 5.60
C CYS A 38 2.79 -2.57 6.04
N PRO A 39 4.12 -2.83 5.93
CA PRO A 39 4.69 -4.13 6.23
C PRO A 39 4.96 -4.33 7.73
N GLY A 40 4.40 -5.37 8.34
CA GLY A 40 4.85 -5.89 9.63
C GLY A 40 4.47 -5.09 10.90
N TYR A 41 3.35 -4.37 10.89
CA TYR A 41 2.85 -3.61 12.05
C TYR A 41 2.31 -4.51 13.16
N SER A 42 2.13 -3.98 14.38
CA SER A 42 1.72 -4.83 15.53
C SER A 42 0.21 -5.05 15.64
N SER A 43 -0.61 -4.31 14.89
CA SER A 43 -2.06 -4.45 14.84
C SER A 43 -2.67 -3.62 13.70
N ASN A 44 -3.92 -3.91 13.35
CA ASN A 44 -4.67 -3.08 12.40
C ASN A 44 -4.83 -1.63 12.89
N ALA A 45 -4.93 -1.42 14.21
CA ALA A 45 -4.98 -0.08 14.79
C ALA A 45 -3.68 0.71 14.54
N GLN A 46 -2.52 0.05 14.59
CA GLN A 46 -1.25 0.69 14.20
C GLN A 46 -1.15 0.91 12.69
N VAL A 47 -1.67 0.01 11.86
CA VAL A 47 -1.75 0.27 10.42
C VAL A 47 -2.52 1.56 10.17
N ILE A 48 -3.75 1.66 10.68
CA ILE A 48 -4.64 2.79 10.41
C ILE A 48 -4.12 4.09 11.07
N GLY A 49 -3.70 4.02 12.34
CA GLY A 49 -3.36 5.22 13.12
C GLY A 49 -1.90 5.67 13.05
N LEU A 50 -0.98 4.79 12.60
CA LEU A 50 0.45 5.11 12.52
C LEU A 50 0.97 4.99 11.09
N CYS A 51 0.80 3.84 10.44
CA CYS A 51 1.36 3.65 9.10
C CYS A 51 0.74 4.62 8.07
N LEU A 52 -0.60 4.67 8.01
CA LEU A 52 -1.28 5.59 7.09
C LEU A 52 -0.97 7.05 7.40
N GLN A 53 -0.75 7.38 8.67
CA GLN A 53 -0.32 8.72 9.07
C GLN A 53 1.11 9.01 8.56
N GLN A 54 2.04 8.07 8.69
CA GLN A 54 3.40 8.23 8.16
C GLN A 54 3.42 8.41 6.64
N MET A 55 2.61 7.64 5.91
CA MET A 55 2.42 7.81 4.47
C MET A 55 1.89 9.20 4.11
N TRP A 56 0.95 9.72 4.91
CA TRP A 56 0.43 11.07 4.73
C TRP A 56 1.47 12.14 5.09
N ASP A 57 2.28 11.90 6.12
CA ASP A 57 3.30 12.83 6.61
C ASP A 57 4.51 12.95 5.67
N GLU A 58 4.66 12.08 4.67
CA GLU A 58 5.58 12.30 3.55
C GLU A 58 5.32 13.66 2.89
N GLY A 59 4.04 14.04 2.78
CA GLY A 59 3.61 15.34 2.30
C GLY A 59 3.80 15.57 0.80
N PRO A 60 3.46 16.77 0.31
CA PRO A 60 3.57 17.10 -1.11
C PRO A 60 5.01 17.00 -1.61
N PRO A 61 5.25 16.47 -2.83
CA PRO A 61 6.60 16.39 -3.38
C PRO A 61 7.16 17.80 -3.66
N PRO A 62 8.48 17.99 -3.53
CA PRO A 62 9.12 19.29 -3.75
C PRO A 62 9.21 19.70 -5.23
N VAL A 63 8.99 18.76 -6.16
CA VAL A 63 9.09 18.96 -7.61
C VAL A 63 8.03 18.15 -8.35
N GLU A 64 7.60 18.62 -9.52
CA GLU A 64 6.71 17.90 -10.44
C GLU A 64 7.27 17.90 -11.87
N PRO A 65 7.34 16.74 -12.56
CA PRO A 65 6.98 15.40 -12.06
C PRO A 65 7.97 14.87 -11.01
N CYS A 66 7.44 14.22 -9.98
CA CYS A 66 8.22 13.57 -8.92
C CYS A 66 8.51 12.12 -9.32
N GLU A 67 9.74 11.84 -9.75
CA GLU A 67 10.16 10.53 -10.25
C GLU A 67 11.41 10.02 -9.53
N GLY A 68 11.74 8.73 -9.70
CA GLY A 68 12.92 8.12 -9.10
C GLY A 68 12.94 8.23 -7.58
N GLU A 69 14.02 8.77 -7.02
CA GLU A 69 14.18 8.99 -5.57
C GLU A 69 13.11 9.90 -4.97
N CYS A 70 12.62 10.88 -5.74
CA CYS A 70 11.50 11.71 -5.30
C CYS A 70 10.27 10.83 -5.05
N PHE A 71 9.91 9.98 -6.02
CA PHE A 71 8.75 9.09 -5.85
C PHE A 71 8.98 8.04 -4.76
N GLN A 72 10.20 7.54 -4.56
CA GLN A 72 10.50 6.63 -3.45
C GLN A 72 10.31 7.29 -2.07
N THR A 73 10.44 8.63 -2.00
CA THR A 73 10.33 9.38 -0.73
C THR A 73 8.92 9.91 -0.47
N TYR A 74 8.21 10.33 -1.52
CA TYR A 74 6.90 11.01 -1.43
C TYR A 74 5.75 10.21 -2.08
N GLY A 75 6.05 9.01 -2.59
CA GLY A 75 5.16 8.22 -3.43
C GLY A 75 3.87 7.81 -2.74
N HIS A 76 3.91 7.56 -1.42
CA HIS A 76 2.69 7.17 -0.72
C HIS A 76 1.72 8.35 -0.63
N PHE A 77 2.20 9.55 -0.30
CA PHE A 77 1.37 10.75 -0.31
C PHE A 77 0.82 11.04 -1.71
N ILE A 78 1.66 10.92 -2.75
CA ILE A 78 1.24 11.11 -4.15
C ILE A 78 0.10 10.14 -4.50
N ASN A 79 0.24 8.85 -4.18
CA ASN A 79 -0.80 7.86 -4.45
C ASN A 79 -2.11 8.14 -3.70
N MET A 80 -2.02 8.58 -2.44
CA MET A 80 -3.18 8.91 -1.61
C MET A 80 -3.92 10.17 -2.07
N THR A 81 -3.22 11.08 -2.75
CA THR A 81 -3.76 12.38 -3.18
C THR A 81 -4.01 12.47 -4.68
N ASP A 82 -3.66 11.45 -5.47
CA ASP A 82 -3.92 11.41 -6.91
C ASP A 82 -5.42 11.40 -7.20
N LEU A 83 -5.93 12.56 -7.63
CA LEU A 83 -7.33 12.76 -8.01
C LEU A 83 -7.76 11.90 -9.21
N SER A 84 -6.84 11.30 -9.96
CA SER A 84 -7.15 10.35 -11.03
C SER A 84 -7.66 9.01 -10.50
N MET A 85 -7.25 8.62 -9.29
CA MET A 85 -7.72 7.42 -8.60
C MET A 85 -9.12 7.67 -8.02
N LYS A 86 -10.05 6.76 -8.27
CA LYS A 86 -11.48 6.89 -7.92
C LYS A 86 -11.93 5.95 -6.83
N ARG A 87 -11.16 4.90 -6.56
CA ARG A 87 -11.44 3.91 -5.52
C ARG A 87 -10.15 3.45 -4.87
N VAL A 88 -10.25 3.02 -3.63
CA VAL A 88 -9.20 2.35 -2.89
C VAL A 88 -9.76 1.06 -2.30
N ALA A 89 -9.03 -0.04 -2.46
CA ALA A 89 -9.32 -1.31 -1.84
C ALA A 89 -8.23 -1.62 -0.81
N CYS A 90 -8.63 -1.88 0.44
CA CYS A 90 -7.71 -2.15 1.53
C CYS A 90 -7.74 -3.64 1.88
N GLY A 91 -6.56 -4.25 2.03
CA GLY A 91 -6.42 -5.63 2.45
C GLY A 91 -5.45 -5.78 3.62
N PHE A 92 -5.64 -6.82 4.43
CA PHE A 92 -4.89 -7.07 5.64
C PHE A 92 -4.55 -8.55 5.78
N TYR A 93 -3.32 -8.84 6.17
CA TYR A 93 -2.88 -10.17 6.53
C TYR A 93 -2.13 -10.14 7.86
N THR A 94 -2.49 -11.04 8.78
CA THR A 94 -1.76 -11.20 10.04
C THR A 94 -0.95 -12.49 9.99
N THR A 95 0.38 -12.36 10.08
CA THR A 95 1.30 -13.50 10.12
C THR A 95 1.08 -14.35 11.37
N ALA A 96 1.61 -15.58 11.37
CA ALA A 96 1.60 -16.45 12.56
C ALA A 96 2.32 -15.83 13.78
N SER A 97 3.23 -14.87 13.57
CA SER A 97 3.90 -14.11 14.63
C SER A 97 3.12 -12.88 15.12
N GLY A 98 1.89 -12.67 14.61
CA GLY A 98 1.02 -11.56 14.99
C GLY A 98 1.39 -10.23 14.33
N LYS A 99 2.18 -10.25 13.25
CA LYS A 99 2.54 -9.04 12.50
C LYS A 99 1.54 -8.81 11.38
N VAL A 100 1.10 -7.57 11.20
CA VAL A 100 0.10 -7.17 10.22
C VAL A 100 0.76 -6.54 9.02
N TRP A 101 0.46 -7.09 7.85
CA TRP A 101 0.77 -6.52 6.55
C TRP A 101 -0.53 -5.98 5.97
N ALA A 102 -0.49 -4.77 5.39
CA ALA A 102 -1.69 -4.18 4.84
C ALA A 102 -1.41 -3.43 3.54
N VAL A 103 -2.26 -3.66 2.55
CA VAL A 103 -2.14 -3.14 1.19
C VAL A 103 -3.30 -2.18 0.91
N GLN A 104 -3.01 -1.08 0.21
CA GLN A 104 -3.99 -0.16 -0.36
C GLN A 104 -3.84 -0.17 -1.87
N ASN A 105 -4.81 -0.71 -2.59
CA ASN A 105 -4.85 -0.72 -4.06
C ASN A 105 -5.73 0.42 -4.57
N PHE A 106 -5.13 1.41 -5.23
CA PHE A 106 -5.83 2.55 -5.82
C PHE A 106 -6.19 2.24 -7.28
N THR A 107 -7.43 2.49 -7.69
CA THR A 107 -7.92 2.21 -9.05
C THR A 107 -8.64 3.43 -9.65
N ARG A 108 -8.57 3.57 -10.98
CA ARG A 108 -9.28 4.60 -11.75
C ARG A 108 -10.72 4.18 -12.07
#